data_AF-A0A5B8XSB6-F1
#
_entry.id   AF-A0A5B8XSB6-F1
#
_cell.length_a   1.000
_cell.length_b   1.000
_cell.length_c   1.000
_cell.angle_alpha   90.00
_cell.angle_beta   90.00
_cell.angle_gamma   90.00
#
_symmetry.space_group_name_H-M   'P 1'
#
loop_
_entity.id
_entity.type
_entity.pdbx_description
1 polymer ?
#
loop_
_entity_poly.entity_id
_entity_poly.type
_entity_poly.pdbx_seq_one_letter_code
_entity_poly.pdbx_strand_id
1 'polypeptide(L)'
;MSRYSIKYMHPIQDQHDDNIDVEVALETGERFFPSFFTLANVTRLIRESAPNGVGYLWAAQMIVVEQLSQDVVERCIEDLVQTGEIRYFAAFDT
;
A
#
# COMPACT_ATOMS: atom_id res chain seq x y z
N MET A 1 11.31 -2.30 -18.64
CA MET A 1 10.24 -1.49 -18.03
C MET A 1 8.93 -2.14 -18.40
N SER A 2 8.36 -2.88 -17.46
CA SER A 2 6.99 -3.34 -17.60
C SER A 2 6.10 -2.09 -17.57
N ARG A 3 5.22 -1.93 -18.54
CA ARG A 3 4.31 -0.80 -18.56
C ARG A 3 3.12 -1.11 -17.65
N TYR A 4 2.90 -0.25 -16.67
CA TYR A 4 1.75 -0.28 -15.77
C TYR A 4 1.29 1.16 -15.50
N SER A 5 0.08 1.31 -14.98
CA SER A 5 -0.43 2.59 -14.47
C SER A 5 -0.76 2.47 -12.99
N ILE A 6 -0.47 3.52 -12.23
CA ILE A 6 -0.83 3.65 -10.81
C ILE A 6 -1.94 4.67 -10.67
N LYS A 7 -3.03 4.27 -10.02
CA LYS A 7 -4.11 5.17 -9.61
C LYS A 7 -4.14 5.28 -8.10
N TYR A 8 -3.96 6.49 -7.59
CA TYR A 8 -4.08 6.83 -6.18
C TYR A 8 -5.56 7.04 -5.81
N MET A 9 -6.03 6.39 -4.74
CA MET A 9 -7.45 6.48 -4.36
C MET A 9 -7.81 7.81 -3.69
N HIS A 10 -6.85 8.45 -3.05
CA HIS A 10 -6.97 9.77 -2.44
C HIS A 10 -5.60 10.47 -2.40
N PRO A 11 -5.52 11.80 -2.19
CA PRO A 11 -4.25 12.49 -2.03
C PRO A 11 -3.56 12.11 -0.71
N ILE A 12 -2.23 12.00 -0.74
CA ILE A 12 -1.37 11.89 0.44
C ILE A 12 -1.47 13.19 1.24
N GLN A 13 -1.88 13.11 2.51
CA GLN A 13 -2.02 14.26 3.41
C GLN A 13 -0.73 14.49 4.22
N ASP A 14 -0.11 13.43 4.71
CA ASP A 14 1.11 13.49 5.54
C ASP A 14 2.13 12.45 5.06
N GLN A 15 3.33 12.89 4.70
CA GLN A 15 4.36 11.97 4.19
C GLN A 15 4.90 11.04 5.27
N HIS A 16 4.67 11.30 6.56
CA HIS A 16 5.26 10.54 7.67
C HIS A 16 4.22 9.83 8.55
N ASP A 17 2.94 10.20 8.48
CA ASP A 17 1.83 9.60 9.26
C ASP A 17 0.55 9.45 8.41
N ASP A 18 0.66 8.78 7.26
CA ASP A 18 -0.49 8.49 6.39
C ASP A 18 -0.44 7.05 5.84
N ASN A 19 -1.54 6.67 5.21
CA ASN A 19 -1.67 5.45 4.41
C ASN A 19 -2.36 5.79 3.09
N ILE A 20 -2.21 4.94 2.07
CA ILE A 20 -2.90 5.13 0.79
C ILE A 20 -3.13 3.81 0.09
N ASP A 21 -4.34 3.64 -0.43
CA ASP A 21 -4.64 2.57 -1.35
C ASP A 21 -4.31 3.01 -2.77
N VAL A 22 -3.67 2.13 -3.53
CA VAL A 22 -3.43 2.34 -4.95
C VAL A 22 -3.95 1.17 -5.75
N GLU A 23 -4.36 1.45 -6.97
CA GLU A 23 -4.61 0.43 -7.98
C GLU A 23 -3.46 0.43 -8.97
N VAL A 24 -2.88 -0.73 -9.19
CA VAL A 24 -1.86 -0.98 -10.22
C VAL A 24 -2.48 -1.81 -11.31
N ALA A 25 -2.56 -1.26 -12.52
CA ALA A 25 -3.04 -1.98 -13.71
C ALA A 25 -1.88 -2.28 -14.64
N LEU A 26 -1.66 -3.56 -14.94
CA LEU A 26 -0.69 -3.99 -15.96
C LEU A 26 -1.32 -3.90 -17.35
N GLU A 27 -0.50 -3.76 -18.40
CA GLU A 27 -0.97 -3.80 -19.80
C GLU A 27 -1.66 -5.12 -20.17
N THR A 28 -1.39 -6.20 -19.44
CA THR A 28 -2.06 -7.51 -19.57
C THR A 28 -3.52 -7.49 -19.12
N GLY A 29 -3.96 -6.42 -18.44
CA GLY A 29 -5.30 -6.28 -17.87
C GLY A 29 -5.42 -6.73 -16.41
N GLU A 30 -4.37 -7.32 -15.84
CA GLU A 30 -4.31 -7.68 -14.43
C GLU A 30 -4.29 -6.42 -13.55
N ARG A 31 -5.05 -6.45 -12.44
CA ARG A 31 -5.18 -5.33 -11.50
C ARG A 31 -4.84 -5.78 -10.09
N PHE A 32 -4.07 -4.95 -9.40
CA PHE A 32 -3.58 -5.20 -8.05
C PHE A 32 -3.90 -4.00 -7.15
N PHE A 33 -4.14 -4.25 -5.86
CA PHE A 33 -4.64 -3.23 -4.93
C PHE A 33 -3.81 -3.13 -3.64
N PRO A 34 -2.51 -2.80 -3.71
CA PRO A 34 -1.70 -2.62 -2.52
C PRO A 34 -2.11 -1.38 -1.72
N SER A 35 -2.01 -1.51 -0.40
CA SER A 35 -2.18 -0.43 0.57
C SER A 35 -0.82 -0.09 1.18
N PHE A 36 -0.36 1.15 1.00
CA PHE A 36 0.87 1.65 1.60
C PHE A 36 0.59 2.31 2.93
N PHE A 37 1.44 2.08 3.91
CA PHE A 37 1.35 2.67 5.25
C PHE A 37 2.71 3.21 5.68
N THR A 38 2.72 4.35 6.34
CA THR A 38 3.91 4.80 7.08
C THR A 38 4.01 4.07 8.43
N LEU A 39 5.22 3.88 8.94
CA LEU A 39 5.42 3.26 10.25
C LEU A 39 4.73 4.05 11.39
N ALA A 40 4.73 5.39 11.31
CA ALA A 40 4.06 6.22 12.30
C ALA A 40 2.53 6.01 12.26
N ASN A 41 1.95 5.94 11.06
CA ASN A 41 0.53 5.64 10.87
C ASN A 41 0.15 4.27 11.45
N VAL A 42 0.90 3.21 11.15
CA VAL A 42 0.67 1.88 11.74
C VAL A 42 0.72 1.94 13.27
N THR A 43 1.73 2.60 13.83
CA THR A 43 1.90 2.71 15.28
C THR A 43 0.75 3.48 15.93
N ARG A 44 0.31 4.57 15.31
CA ARG A 44 -0.82 5.37 15.77
C ARG A 44 -2.12 4.57 15.73
N LEU A 45 -2.43 3.91 14.61
CA LEU A 45 -3.63 3.09 14.45
C LEU A 45 -3.69 1.95 15.48
N ILE A 46 -2.57 1.27 15.75
CA ILE A 46 -2.49 0.23 16.78
C ILE A 46 -2.79 0.80 18.18
N ARG A 47 -2.28 1.99 18.51
CA ARG A 47 -2.55 2.63 19.81
C ARG A 47 -4.02 3.04 19.95
N GLU A 48 -4.59 3.59 18.89
CA GLU A 48 -6.00 4.00 18.83
C GLU A 48 -6.94 2.80 18.91
N SER A 49 -6.55 1.65 18.36
CA SER A 49 -7.35 0.43 18.37
C SER A 49 -7.33 -0.32 19.71
N ALA A 50 -6.61 0.18 20.72
CA ALA A 50 -6.32 -0.55 21.97
C ALA A 50 -7.08 -0.05 23.21
N PRO A 51 -8.39 0.26 23.19
CA PRO A 51 -9.08 0.82 24.36
C PRO A 51 -9.10 -0.15 25.56
N ASN A 52 -8.92 -1.45 25.32
CA ASN A 52 -8.91 -2.51 26.34
C ASN A 52 -7.51 -3.13 26.57
N GLY A 53 -6.43 -2.46 26.11
CA GLY A 53 -5.04 -2.89 26.33
C GLY A 53 -4.44 -3.82 25.27
N VAL A 54 -5.19 -4.19 24.22
CA VAL A 54 -4.67 -4.93 23.05
C VAL A 54 -4.93 -4.12 21.79
N GLY A 55 -3.85 -3.61 21.18
CA GLY A 55 -3.89 -2.91 19.90
C GLY A 55 -3.54 -3.82 18.74
N TYR A 56 -4.21 -3.65 17.60
CA TYR A 56 -3.96 -4.40 16.38
C TYR A 56 -4.39 -3.58 15.16
N LEU A 57 -3.68 -3.76 14.07
CA LEU A 57 -4.07 -3.29 12.75
C LEU A 57 -4.28 -4.53 11.87
N TRP A 58 -5.42 -4.60 11.19
CA TRP A 58 -5.70 -5.65 10.21
C TRP A 58 -5.71 -5.04 8.80
N ALA A 59 -4.81 -5.54 7.96
CA ALA A 59 -4.71 -5.17 6.55
C ALA A 59 -4.18 -6.37 5.76
N ALA A 60 -4.90 -6.77 4.71
CA ALA A 60 -4.57 -7.98 3.94
C ALA A 60 -3.42 -7.78 2.96
N GLN A 61 -3.19 -6.54 2.52
CA GLN A 61 -2.34 -6.19 1.38
C GLN A 61 -1.45 -4.98 1.71
N MET A 62 -0.80 -5.06 2.88
CA MET A 62 -0.05 -3.95 3.46
C MET A 62 1.40 -3.92 2.98
N ILE A 63 1.86 -2.74 2.56
CA ILE A 63 3.27 -2.37 2.35
C ILE A 63 3.61 -1.28 3.35
N VAL A 64 4.65 -1.47 4.15
CA VAL A 64 5.10 -0.45 5.13
C VAL A 64 6.33 0.27 4.60
N VAL A 65 6.29 1.60 4.58
CA VAL A 65 7.36 2.48 4.10
C VAL A 65 7.74 3.51 5.17
N GLU A 66 8.96 4.05 5.08
CA GLU A 66 9.43 5.09 6.02
C GLU A 66 8.75 6.44 5.76
N GLN A 67 8.50 6.76 4.49
CA GLN A 67 7.80 7.96 4.06
C GLN A 67 6.90 7.66 2.87
N LEU A 68 5.77 8.34 2.82
CA LEU A 68 4.78 8.21 1.77
C LEU A 68 4.90 9.38 0.78
N SER A 69 5.32 9.06 -0.43
CA SER A 69 5.35 10.01 -1.55
C SER A 69 5.12 9.25 -2.85
N GLN A 70 4.80 9.96 -3.93
CA GLN A 70 4.61 9.34 -5.25
C GLN A 70 5.88 8.59 -5.71
N ASP A 71 7.07 9.17 -5.52
CA ASP A 71 8.34 8.52 -5.87
C ASP A 71 8.52 7.19 -5.13
N VAL A 72 8.23 7.15 -3.83
CA VAL A 72 8.36 5.92 -3.03
C VAL A 72 7.37 4.87 -3.50
N VAL A 73 6.11 5.24 -3.72
CA VAL A 73 5.09 4.31 -4.23
C VAL A 73 5.51 3.75 -5.59
N GLU A 74 5.89 4.61 -6.53
CA GLU A 74 6.32 4.21 -7.87
C GLU A 74 7.51 3.25 -7.85
N ARG A 75 8.52 3.54 -7.03
CA ARG A 75 9.70 2.67 -6.89
C ARG A 75 9.38 1.32 -6.26
N CYS A 76 8.51 1.30 -5.24
CA CYS A 76 8.06 0.06 -4.64
C CYS A 76 7.23 -0.78 -5.63
N ILE A 77 6.34 -0.16 -6.39
CA ILE A 77 5.56 -0.87 -7.42
C ILE A 77 6.46 -1.40 -8.53
N GLU A 78 7.44 -0.61 -9.01
CA GLU A 78 8.40 -1.08 -10.01
C GLU A 78 9.15 -2.33 -9.52
N ASP A 79 9.64 -2.32 -8.29
CA ASP A 79 10.33 -3.47 -7.69
C ASP A 79 9.42 -4.70 -7.61
N LEU A 80 8.20 -4.55 -7.09
CA LEU A 80 7.22 -5.65 -6.99
C LEU A 80 6.81 -6.22 -8.35
N VAL A 81 6.72 -5.37 -9.38
CA VAL A 81 6.43 -5.79 -10.75
C VAL A 81 7.63 -6.53 -11.36
N GLN A 82 8.86 -6.06 -11.11
CA GLN A 82 10.07 -6.71 -11.59
C GLN A 82 10.33 -8.07 -10.94
N THR A 83 10.06 -8.20 -9.64
CA THR A 83 10.19 -9.46 -8.89
C THR A 83 9.01 -10.41 -9.11
N GLY A 84 7.88 -9.89 -9.61
CA GLY A 84 6.64 -10.64 -9.77
C GLY A 84 5.88 -10.86 -8.46
N GLU A 85 6.28 -10.19 -7.38
CA GLU A 85 5.61 -10.22 -6.07
C GLU A 85 4.31 -9.40 -6.06
N ILE A 86 4.11 -8.50 -7.04
CA ILE A 86 2.85 -7.76 -7.20
C ILE A 86 1.62 -8.68 -7.24
N ARG A 87 1.77 -9.94 -7.66
CA ARG A 87 0.71 -10.96 -7.70
C ARG A 87 0.08 -11.26 -6.33
N TYR A 88 0.79 -11.02 -5.23
CA TYR A 88 0.25 -11.20 -3.88
C TYR A 88 -0.80 -10.14 -3.52
N PHE A 89 -0.90 -9.10 -4.35
CA PHE A 89 -1.85 -8.00 -4.20
C PHE A 89 -3.06 -8.11 -5.13
N ALA A 90 -3.31 -9.31 -5.69
CA ALA A 90 -4.48 -9.53 -6.54
C ALA A 90 -5.76 -9.37 -5.71
N ALA A 91 -6.81 -8.79 -6.29
CA ALA A 91 -8.14 -8.88 -5.70
C ALA A 91 -8.51 -10.36 -5.62
N PHE A 92 -8.87 -10.86 -4.44
CA PHE A 92 -9.48 -12.18 -4.34
C PHE A 92 -10.86 -12.09 -4.98
N ASP A 93 -11.08 -12.84 -6.06
CA ASP A 93 -12.44 -13.14 -6.53
C ASP A 93 -13.17 -13.81 -5.36
N THR A 94 -14.15 -13.10 -4.80
CA THR A 94 -15.08 -13.63 -3.78
C THR A 94 -16.37 -14.07 -4.44
#